data_AF-A0A1G5PDT1-F1
#
_entry.id   AF-A0A1G5PDT1-F1
#
_cell.length_a   1.000
_cell.length_b   1.000
_cell.length_c   1.000
_cell.angle_alpha   90.00
_cell.angle_beta   90.00
_cell.angle_gamma   90.00
#
_symmetry.space_group_name_H-M   'P 1'
#
loop_
_entity.id
_entity.type
_entity.pdbx_description
1 polymer ?
#
loop_
_entity_poly.entity_id
_entity_poly.type
_entity_poly.pdbx_seq_one_letter_code
_entity_poly.pdbx_strand_id
1 'polypeptide(L)'
;MSDQESVFATHRAIILRQERLQALVLHLYNCDEWPFNLGNQLTQLDSDNLQIAVALMRAYHQHGENDPDFLDLGHKLADYRIKRQRQFDAQLAELDEEARRDAED
;
A
#
# COMPACT_ATOMS: atom_id res chain seq x y z
N MET A 1 0.94 5.09 -31.32
CA MET A 1 0.19 4.73 -30.10
C MET A 1 0.68 5.66 -29.02
N SER A 2 -0.18 6.31 -28.26
CA SER A 2 0.25 7.36 -27.34
C SER A 2 1.08 6.75 -26.20
N ASP A 3 2.38 7.01 -26.17
CA ASP A 3 3.28 6.77 -25.03
C ASP A 3 2.91 7.69 -23.86
N GLN A 4 1.70 7.53 -23.31
CA GLN A 4 1.40 8.16 -22.02
C GLN A 4 2.02 7.30 -20.93
N GLU A 5 3.11 7.81 -20.37
CA GLU A 5 3.80 7.24 -19.21
C GLU A 5 2.79 7.01 -18.07
N SER A 6 2.79 5.81 -17.49
CA SER A 6 1.87 5.46 -16.40
C SER A 6 2.03 6.42 -15.22
N VAL A 7 0.91 6.87 -14.67
CA VAL A 7 0.89 7.68 -13.45
C VAL A 7 1.46 6.89 -12.26
N PHE A 8 1.26 5.57 -12.25
CA PHE A 8 1.84 4.67 -11.24
C PHE A 8 3.36 4.60 -11.37
N ALA A 9 3.89 4.57 -12.60
CA ALA A 9 5.33 4.62 -12.85
C ALA A 9 5.91 5.98 -12.44
N THR A 10 5.29 7.08 -12.88
CA THR A 10 5.71 8.46 -12.60
C THR A 10 5.84 8.73 -11.10
N HIS A 11 4.86 8.29 -10.29
CA HIS A 11 4.85 8.56 -8.85
C HIS A 11 5.38 7.40 -7.99
N ARG A 12 5.97 6.37 -8.60
CA ARG A 12 6.39 5.13 -7.91
C ARG A 12 7.21 5.40 -6.66
N ALA A 13 8.23 6.26 -6.74
CA ALA A 13 9.12 6.55 -5.62
C ALA A 13 8.38 7.18 -4.42
N ILE A 14 7.36 8.01 -4.69
CA ILE A 14 6.55 8.66 -3.65
C ILE A 14 5.58 7.64 -3.05
N ILE A 15 4.91 6.86 -3.89
CA ILE A 15 4.00 5.79 -3.46
C ILE A 15 4.72 4.83 -2.51
N LEU A 16 5.93 4.38 -2.87
CA LEU A 16 6.70 3.46 -2.04
C LEU A 16 7.11 4.04 -0.67
N ARG A 17 7.16 5.37 -0.51
CA ARG A 17 7.52 6.01 0.77
C ARG A 17 6.31 6.35 1.64
N GLN A 18 5.13 6.49 1.04
CA GLN A 18 3.93 6.98 1.71
C GLN A 18 2.93 5.85 1.96
N GLU A 19 2.83 5.39 3.20
CA GLU A 19 2.01 4.23 3.58
C GLU A 19 0.55 4.34 3.14
N ARG A 20 -0.02 5.56 3.15
CA ARG A 20 -1.40 5.80 2.73
C ARG A 20 -1.60 5.66 1.23
N LEU A 21 -0.62 6.08 0.44
CA LEU A 21 -0.64 5.88 -1.02
C LEU A 21 -0.46 4.40 -1.36
N GLN A 22 0.39 3.67 -0.63
CA GLN A 22 0.49 2.22 -0.78
C GLN A 22 -0.85 1.53 -0.53
N ALA A 23 -1.53 1.92 0.56
CA ALA A 23 -2.82 1.35 0.93
C ALA A 23 -3.91 1.67 -0.11
N LEU A 24 -3.88 2.86 -0.72
CA LEU A 24 -4.74 3.19 -1.85
C LEU A 24 -4.47 2.29 -3.06
N VAL A 25 -3.20 2.08 -3.44
CA VAL A 25 -2.85 1.21 -4.57
C VAL A 25 -3.31 -0.24 -4.31
N LEU A 26 -3.14 -0.76 -3.09
CA LEU A 26 -3.61 -2.09 -2.71
C LEU A 26 -5.13 -2.22 -2.75
N HIS A 27 -5.84 -1.15 -2.35
CA HIS A 27 -7.29 -1.09 -2.47
C HIS A 27 -7.75 -1.16 -3.94
N LEU A 28 -7.11 -0.39 -4.82
CA LEU A 28 -7.41 -0.41 -6.26
C LEU A 28 -7.06 -1.77 -6.88
N TYR A 29 -6.00 -2.42 -6.40
CA TYR A 29 -5.60 -3.78 -6.79
C TYR A 29 -6.54 -4.87 -6.23
N ASN A 30 -7.61 -4.47 -5.55
CA ASN A 30 -8.61 -5.37 -4.95
C ASN A 30 -8.01 -6.40 -3.98
N CYS A 31 -7.06 -5.95 -3.15
CA CYS A 31 -6.49 -6.81 -2.11
C CYS A 31 -7.41 -6.83 -0.88
N ASP A 32 -8.25 -7.86 -0.77
CA ASP A 32 -9.24 -8.02 0.31
C ASP A 32 -8.62 -8.05 1.72
N GLU A 33 -7.34 -8.39 1.85
CA GLU A 33 -6.61 -8.42 3.13
C GLU A 33 -6.39 -7.04 3.75
N TRP A 34 -6.48 -5.96 2.98
CA TRP A 34 -6.12 -4.61 3.43
C TRP A 34 -7.33 -3.67 3.34
N PRO A 35 -8.26 -3.72 4.31
CA PRO A 35 -9.47 -2.90 4.27
C PRO A 35 -9.11 -1.42 4.26
N PHE A 36 -9.39 -0.77 3.13
CA PHE A 36 -9.08 0.64 2.93
C PHE A 36 -10.32 1.50 3.16
N ASN A 37 -10.35 2.21 4.29
CA ASN A 37 -11.35 3.26 4.49
C ASN A 37 -10.94 4.51 3.74
N LEU A 38 -11.41 4.64 2.48
CA LEU A 38 -11.10 5.74 1.58
C LEU A 38 -11.32 7.12 2.22
N GLY A 39 -12.44 7.33 2.93
CA GLY A 39 -12.74 8.62 3.56
C GLY A 39 -11.76 9.00 4.68
N ASN A 40 -11.38 8.05 5.53
CA ASN A 40 -10.44 8.32 6.63
C ASN A 40 -9.00 8.48 6.12
N GLN A 41 -8.62 7.75 5.08
CA GLN A 41 -7.25 7.77 4.58
C GLN A 41 -6.96 9.00 3.72
N LEU A 42 -7.92 9.47 2.92
CA LEU A 42 -7.75 10.67 2.10
C LEU A 42 -7.70 11.96 2.90
N THR A 43 -8.44 12.05 4.02
CA THR A 43 -8.48 13.27 4.86
C THR A 43 -7.19 13.52 5.63
N GLN A 44 -6.33 12.51 5.75
CA GLN A 44 -5.05 12.58 6.47
C GLN A 44 -3.85 12.77 5.53
N LEU A 45 -4.09 12.92 4.23
CA LEU A 45 -3.04 13.27 3.26
C LEU A 45 -2.80 14.78 3.26
N ASP A 46 -1.54 15.17 3.10
CA ASP A 46 -1.23 16.55 2.72
C ASP A 46 -1.67 16.86 1.28
N SER A 47 -1.62 18.13 0.89
CA SER A 47 -2.11 18.57 -0.42
C SER A 47 -1.42 17.87 -1.58
N ASP A 48 -0.11 17.63 -1.48
CA ASP A 48 0.69 17.04 -2.56
C ASP A 48 0.35 15.56 -2.72
N ASN A 49 0.28 14.81 -1.63
CA ASN A 49 -0.08 13.39 -1.67
C ASN A 49 -1.55 13.19 -2.03
N LEU A 50 -2.44 14.13 -1.68
CA LEU A 50 -3.84 14.09 -2.11
C LEU A 50 -3.95 14.26 -3.63
N GLN A 51 -3.19 15.17 -4.23
CA GLN A 51 -3.16 15.32 -5.69
C GLN A 51 -2.69 14.04 -6.38
N ILE A 52 -1.66 13.38 -5.84
CA ILE A 52 -1.19 12.08 -6.33
C ILE A 52 -2.28 11.02 -6.18
N ALA A 53 -2.94 10.93 -5.03
CA ALA A 53 -4.03 9.99 -4.81
C ALA A 53 -5.17 10.15 -5.83
N VAL A 54 -5.58 11.38 -6.12
CA VAL A 54 -6.59 11.68 -7.15
C VAL A 54 -6.11 11.30 -8.55
N ALA A 55 -4.85 11.55 -8.88
CA ALA A 55 -4.27 11.16 -10.16
C ALA A 55 -4.26 9.63 -10.35
N LEU A 56 -3.89 8.88 -9.31
CA LEU A 56 -3.89 7.41 -9.32
C LEU A 56 -5.30 6.85 -9.49
N MET A 57 -6.29 7.37 -8.76
CA MET A 57 -7.69 6.97 -8.90
C MET A 57 -8.22 7.24 -10.31
N ARG A 58 -7.86 8.39 -10.91
CA ARG A 58 -8.23 8.72 -12.29
C ARG A 58 -7.56 7.78 -13.30
N ALA A 59 -6.26 7.52 -13.16
CA ALA A 59 -5.52 6.62 -14.04
C ALA A 59 -6.09 5.20 -14.00
N TYR A 60 -6.38 4.69 -12.79
CA TYR A 60 -7.06 3.40 -12.64
C TYR A 60 -8.46 3.40 -13.25
N HIS A 61 -9.24 4.45 -13.09
CA HIS A 61 -10.55 4.53 -13.74
C HIS A 61 -10.47 4.50 -15.27
N GLN A 62 -9.40 5.06 -15.85
CA GLN A 62 -9.20 5.13 -17.31
C GLN A 62 -8.64 3.84 -17.91
N HIS A 63 -7.67 3.22 -17.23
CA HIS A 63 -6.91 2.09 -17.77
C HIS A 63 -7.19 0.78 -17.04
N GLY A 64 -7.58 0.85 -15.77
CA GLY A 64 -7.84 -0.31 -14.92
C GLY A 64 -6.63 -1.24 -14.84
N GLU A 65 -6.90 -2.53 -14.94
CA GLU A 65 -5.88 -3.59 -14.99
C GLU A 65 -5.09 -3.63 -16.31
N ASN A 66 -5.41 -2.79 -17.30
CA ASN A 66 -4.60 -2.71 -18.53
C ASN A 66 -3.30 -1.91 -18.33
N ASP A 67 -3.09 -1.30 -17.16
CA ASP A 67 -1.83 -0.64 -16.81
C ASP A 67 -0.85 -1.66 -16.18
N PRO A 68 0.22 -2.08 -16.90
CA PRO A 68 1.15 -3.07 -16.39
C PRO A 68 2.00 -2.55 -15.23
N ASP A 69 2.26 -1.24 -15.14
CA ASP A 69 3.02 -0.64 -14.04
C ASP A 69 2.20 -0.63 -12.75
N PHE A 70 0.88 -0.43 -12.87
CA PHE A 70 -0.05 -0.60 -11.75
C PHE A 70 -0.04 -2.05 -11.23
N LEU A 71 -0.16 -3.04 -12.11
CA LEU A 71 -0.16 -4.45 -11.72
C LEU A 71 1.16 -4.86 -11.04
N ASP A 72 2.31 -4.48 -11.62
CA ASP A 72 3.64 -4.73 -11.03
C ASP A 72 3.76 -4.09 -9.63
N LEU A 73 3.30 -2.84 -9.49
CA LEU A 73 3.37 -2.11 -8.24
C LEU A 73 2.44 -2.71 -7.18
N GLY A 74 1.20 -3.06 -7.55
CA GLY A 74 0.24 -3.70 -6.66
C GLY A 74 0.76 -5.03 -6.12
N HIS A 75 1.29 -5.88 -6.99
CA HIS A 75 1.87 -7.17 -6.60
C HIS A 75 3.06 -7.00 -5.64
N LYS A 76 4.00 -6.08 -5.95
CA LYS A 76 5.16 -5.82 -5.08
C LYS A 76 4.77 -5.26 -3.72
N LEU A 77 3.76 -4.40 -3.66
CA LEU A 77 3.26 -3.84 -2.40
C LEU A 77 2.56 -4.91 -1.55
N ALA A 78 1.80 -5.80 -2.16
CA ALA A 78 1.15 -6.90 -1.46
C ALA A 78 2.19 -7.83 -0.83
N ASP A 79 3.19 -8.26 -1.61
CA ASP A 79 4.31 -9.08 -1.13
C ASP A 79 5.07 -8.40 0.01
N TYR A 80 5.34 -7.10 -0.11
CA TYR A 80 6.04 -6.34 0.92
C TYR A 80 5.24 -6.27 2.23
N ARG A 81 3.94 -5.98 2.15
CA ARG A 81 3.06 -5.88 3.31
C ARG A 81 2.87 -7.22 4.02
N ILE A 82 2.68 -8.31 3.27
CA ILE A 82 2.60 -9.67 3.82
C ILE A 82 3.88 -10.03 4.58
N LYS A 83 5.06 -9.74 3.99
CA LYS A 83 6.35 -9.99 4.66
C LYS A 83 6.49 -9.17 5.94
N ARG A 84 6.13 -7.88 5.90
CA ARG A 84 6.18 -7.00 7.07
C ARG A 84 5.22 -7.45 8.18
N GLN A 85 4.00 -7.88 7.83
CA GLN A 85 3.04 -8.40 8.80
C GLN A 85 3.59 -9.64 9.51
N ARG A 86 4.12 -10.61 8.74
CA ARG A 86 4.74 -11.83 9.32
C ARG A 86 5.90 -11.52 10.26
N GLN A 87 6.73 -10.54 9.93
CA GLN A 87 7.82 -10.11 10.80
C GLN A 87 7.31 -9.48 12.10
N PHE A 88 6.26 -8.66 12.01
CA PHE A 88 5.64 -8.04 13.18
C PHE A 88 4.99 -9.08 14.09
N ASP A 89 4.24 -10.03 13.51
CA ASP A 89 3.61 -11.13 14.26
C ASP A 89 4.66 -12.02 14.97
N ALA A 90 5.79 -12.29 14.31
CA ALA A 90 6.89 -13.04 14.90
C ALA A 90 7.54 -12.29 16.08
N GLN A 91 7.77 -10.98 15.94
CA GLN A 91 8.31 -10.15 17.04
C GLN A 91 7.35 -10.07 18.22
N LEU A 92 6.05 -9.98 17.98
CA LEU A 92 5.05 -9.96 19.05
C LEU A 92 5.04 -11.30 19.80
N ALA A 93 5.13 -12.43 19.10
CA ALA A 93 5.21 -13.74 19.72
C ALA A 93 6.48 -13.94 20.55
N GLU A 94 7.63 -13.41 20.11
CA GLU A 94 8.87 -13.44 20.88
C GLU A 94 8.75 -12.62 22.18
N LEU A 95 8.14 -11.44 22.11
CA LEU A 95 7.90 -10.58 23.28
C LEU A 95 6.95 -11.23 24.28
N ASP A 96 5.87 -11.87 23.80
CA ASP A 96 4.92 -12.58 24.66
C ASP A 96 5.59 -13.77 25.39
N GLU A 97 6.47 -14.50 24.70
CA GLU A 97 7.22 -15.63 25.27
C GLU A 97 8.32 -15.17 26.24
N GLU A 98 8.94 -14.02 26.01
CA GLU A 98 9.87 -13.39 26.96
C GLU A 98 9.14 -12.91 28.22
N ALA A 99 8.01 -12.20 28.06
CA ALA A 99 7.18 -11.76 29.18
C ALA A 99 6.62 -12.92 30.02
N ARG A 100 6.31 -14.06 29.37
CA ARG A 100 5.90 -15.28 30.08
C ARG A 100 7.04 -15.86 30.91
N ARG A 101 8.26 -15.93 30.37
CA ARG A 101 9.43 -16.44 31.08
C ARG A 101 9.77 -15.58 32.30
N ASP A 102 9.74 -14.27 32.14
CA ASP A 102 9.97 -13.32 33.24
C ASP A 102 8.90 -13.37 34.35
N ALA A 103 7.71 -13.91 34.07
CA ALA A 103 6.64 -14.09 35.05
C ALA A 103 6.70 -15.44 35.80
N GLU A 104 7.49 -16.40 35.29
CA GLU A 104 7.67 -17.74 35.88
C GLU A 104 8.95 -17.85 36.74
N ASP A 105 9.85 -16.84 36.70
CA ASP A 105 11.05 -16.66 37.54
C ASP A 105 10.80 -15.76 38.78
#